data_AF-A0A3B9LE68-F1
#
_entry.id   AF-A0A3B9LE68-F1
#
_cell.length_a   1.000
_cell.length_b   1.000
_cell.length_c   1.000
_cell.angle_alpha   90.00
_cell.angle_beta   90.00
_cell.angle_gamma   90.00
#
_symmetry.space_group_name_H-M   'P 1'
#
loop_
_entity.id
_entity.type
_entity.pdbx_description
1 polymer ?
#
loop_
_entity_poly.entity_id
_entity_poly.type
_entity_poly.pdbx_seq_one_letter_code
_entity_poly.pdbx_strand_id
1 'polypeptide(L)'
;MLVETHAHLDYPDFANDFDEVLGRATEAGVTRIITIGTSIESSRRAVDLAEKYPNIFAVIGVHPTYAAEADEDVITPLRELAKRPRVGALGETGLDYHHLPRVEAA
;
A
#
# COMPACT_ATOMS: atom_id res chain seq x y z
N MET A 1 5.16 14.95 -16.88
CA MET A 1 4.23 14.45 -15.86
C MET A 1 4.29 12.94 -15.88
N LEU A 2 4.86 12.34 -14.85
CA LEU A 2 4.94 10.89 -14.64
C LEU A 2 4.06 10.49 -13.46
N VAL A 3 3.60 9.24 -13.50
CA VAL A 3 2.86 8.61 -12.40
C VAL A 3 3.68 7.41 -11.96
N GLU A 4 4.06 7.39 -10.68
CA GLU A 4 4.56 6.17 -10.04
C GLU A 4 3.35 5.32 -9.67
N THR A 5 3.24 4.15 -10.29
CA THR A 5 2.05 3.29 -10.17
C THR A 5 2.16 2.28 -9.04
N HIS A 6 3.35 2.06 -8.48
CA HIS A 6 3.58 1.08 -7.42
C HIS A 6 4.77 1.48 -6.55
N ALA A 7 4.49 2.13 -5.42
CA ALA A 7 5.49 2.42 -4.39
C ALA A 7 5.02 1.94 -3.01
N HIS A 8 5.96 1.58 -2.13
CA HIS A 8 5.67 1.25 -0.73
C HIS A 8 6.05 2.43 0.16
N LEU A 9 5.32 3.54 0.03
CA LEU A 9 5.56 4.75 0.80
C LEU A 9 5.17 4.60 2.28
N ASP A 10 4.40 3.56 2.63
CA ASP A 10 3.99 3.24 3.99
C ASP A 10 5.07 2.56 4.84
N TYR A 11 6.24 2.27 4.24
CA TYR A 11 7.35 1.61 4.90
C TYR A 11 8.11 2.56 5.83
N PRO A 12 8.60 2.06 6.99
CA PRO A 12 9.25 2.90 8.00
C PRO A 12 10.55 3.54 7.51
N ASP A 13 11.17 3.00 6.45
CA ASP A 13 12.39 3.49 5.84
C ASP A 13 12.29 4.97 5.42
N PHE A 14 11.09 5.43 5.05
CA PHE A 14 10.84 6.81 4.62
C PHE A 14 10.39 7.74 5.76
N ALA A 15 10.24 7.25 7.00
CA ALA A 15 9.67 8.03 8.09
C ALA A 15 10.49 9.29 8.44
N ASN A 16 11.81 9.26 8.20
CA ASN A 16 12.71 10.35 8.57
C ASN A 16 12.85 11.44 7.50
N ASP A 17 12.58 11.12 6.23
CA ASP A 17 12.82 12.03 5.09
C ASP A 17 11.67 12.07 4.08
N PHE A 18 10.46 11.66 4.47
CA PHE A 18 9.29 11.50 3.59
C PHE A 18 9.00 12.72 2.71
N ASP A 19 8.96 13.92 3.30
CA ASP A 19 8.66 15.15 2.56
C ASP A 19 9.78 15.49 1.56
N GLU A 20 11.04 15.15 1.89
CA GLU A 20 12.16 15.31 0.97
C GLU A 20 12.09 14.31 -0.20
N VAL A 21 11.69 13.06 0.07
CA VAL A 21 11.43 12.04 -0.96
C VAL A 21 10.37 12.54 -1.94
N LEU A 22 9.25 13.08 -1.45
CA LEU A 22 8.21 13.66 -2.29
C LEU A 22 8.68 14.89 -3.07
N GLY A 23 9.52 15.72 -2.46
CA GLY A 23 10.16 16.86 -3.12
C GLY A 23 10.99 16.41 -4.32
N ARG A 24 11.93 15.46 -4.10
CA ARG A 24 12.76 14.87 -5.15
C ARG A 24 11.94 14.21 -6.26
N ALA A 25 10.86 13.49 -5.90
CA ALA A 25 9.96 12.88 -6.89
C ALA A 25 9.28 13.95 -7.76
N THR A 26 8.82 15.05 -7.16
CA THR A 26 8.19 16.17 -7.87
C THR A 26 9.18 16.86 -8.81
N GLU A 27 10.40 17.14 -8.35
CA GLU A 27 11.48 17.72 -9.16
C GLU A 27 11.85 16.85 -10.36
N ALA A 28 11.82 15.52 -10.19
CA ALA A 28 12.01 14.56 -11.27
C ALA A 28 10.79 14.40 -12.21
N GLY A 29 9.69 15.11 -11.93
CA GLY A 29 8.47 15.09 -12.74
C GLY A 29 7.47 13.98 -12.41
N VAL A 30 7.68 13.22 -11.33
CA VAL A 30 6.74 12.24 -10.76
C VAL A 30 5.77 12.98 -9.84
N THR A 31 4.62 13.37 -10.40
CA THR A 31 3.67 14.28 -9.74
C THR A 31 2.45 13.56 -9.17
N ARG A 32 2.35 12.24 -9.35
CA ARG A 32 1.35 11.37 -8.72
C ARG A 32 2.00 10.05 -8.34
N ILE A 33 1.67 9.54 -7.16
CA ILE A 33 2.23 8.29 -6.65
C ILE A 33 1.07 7.43 -6.11
N ILE A 34 1.08 6.15 -6.45
CA ILE A 34 0.18 5.15 -5.89
C ILE A 34 0.97 4.36 -4.85
N THR A 35 0.57 4.47 -3.58
CA THR A 35 1.16 3.70 -2.48
C THR A 35 0.38 2.41 -2.23
N ILE A 36 1.10 1.31 -2.03
CA ILE A 36 0.54 -0.05 -2.02
C ILE A 36 0.52 -0.62 -0.61
N GLY A 37 -0.69 -0.93 -0.13
CA GLY A 37 -0.89 -1.74 1.07
C GLY A 37 -0.68 -3.23 0.81
N THR A 38 0.00 -3.91 1.72
CA THR A 38 0.30 -5.36 1.62
C THR A 38 -0.44 -6.23 2.64
N SER A 39 -1.07 -5.59 3.63
CA SER A 39 -1.90 -6.20 4.68
C SER A 39 -3.01 -5.21 5.07
N ILE A 40 -3.93 -5.61 5.96
CA ILE A 40 -4.96 -4.67 6.47
C ILE A 40 -4.31 -3.44 7.13
N GLU A 41 -3.30 -3.65 7.97
CA GLU A 41 -2.63 -2.55 8.68
C GLU A 41 -1.74 -1.71 7.75
N SER A 42 -1.06 -2.32 6.79
CA SER A 42 -0.33 -1.59 5.74
C SER A 42 -1.29 -0.79 4.85
N SER A 43 -2.46 -1.35 4.53
CA SER A 43 -3.52 -0.68 3.78
C SER A 43 -4.07 0.55 4.51
N ARG A 44 -4.21 0.49 5.84
CA ARG A 44 -4.59 1.66 6.65
C ARG A 44 -3.55 2.77 6.54
N ARG A 45 -2.26 2.45 6.69
CA ARG A 45 -1.18 3.44 6.53
C ARG A 45 -1.13 4.04 5.13
N ALA A 46 -1.31 3.22 4.10
CA ALA A 46 -1.39 3.66 2.71
C ALA A 46 -2.54 4.67 2.49
N VAL A 47 -3.71 4.40 3.07
CA VAL A 47 -4.87 5.31 3.06
C VAL A 47 -4.57 6.60 3.82
N ASP A 48 -3.97 6.53 5.01
CA ASP A 48 -3.62 7.71 5.80
C ASP A 48 -2.66 8.64 5.03
N LEU A 49 -1.67 8.08 4.34
CA LEU A 49 -0.77 8.83 3.46
C LEU A 49 -1.51 9.48 2.30
N ALA A 50 -2.41 8.75 1.64
CA ALA A 50 -3.21 9.30 0.55
C ALA A 50 -4.10 10.46 1.03
N GLU A 51 -4.64 10.40 2.25
CA GLU A 51 -5.45 11.48 2.82
C GLU A 51 -4.62 12.72 3.19
N LYS A 52 -3.41 12.51 3.69
CA LYS A 52 -2.49 13.59 4.06
C LYS A 52 -1.90 14.33 2.85
N TYR A 53 -1.59 13.60 1.77
CA TYR A 53 -0.85 14.14 0.62
C TYR A 53 -1.69 14.11 -0.67
N PRO A 54 -2.08 15.26 -1.25
CA PRO A 54 -3.00 15.31 -2.39
C PRO A 54 -2.53 14.64 -3.68
N ASN A 55 -1.23 14.42 -3.85
CA ASN A 55 -0.62 13.74 -4.97
C ASN A 55 -0.49 12.22 -4.78
N ILE A 56 -0.90 11.69 -3.62
CA ILE A 56 -0.86 10.26 -3.29
C ILE A 56 -2.26 9.65 -3.42
N PHE A 57 -2.29 8.43 -3.95
CA PHE A 57 -3.44 7.53 -3.99
C PHE A 57 -3.06 6.21 -3.32
N ALA A 58 -4.05 5.49 -2.79
CA ALA A 58 -3.84 4.23 -2.10
C ALA A 58 -4.37 3.05 -2.92
N VAL A 59 -3.68 1.93 -2.79
CA VAL A 59 -4.15 0.59 -3.16
C VAL A 59 -4.16 -0.25 -1.90
N ILE A 60 -5.23 -1.02 -1.70
CA ILE A 60 -5.48 -1.77 -0.45
C ILE A 60 -5.67 -3.26 -0.73
N GLY A 61 -5.12 -4.13 0.11
CA GLY A 61 -5.11 -5.55 -0.17
C GLY A 61 -4.27 -6.37 0.79
N VAL A 62 -4.08 -7.63 0.41
CA VAL A 62 -3.29 -8.63 1.13
C VAL A 62 -2.37 -9.32 0.14
N HIS A 63 -1.08 -9.12 0.31
CA HIS A 63 -0.04 -9.74 -0.50
C HIS A 63 -0.06 -11.26 -0.30
N PRO A 64 0.15 -12.08 -1.35
CA PRO A 64 0.10 -13.55 -1.26
C PRO A 64 0.94 -14.15 -0.12
N THR A 65 2.08 -13.56 0.22
CA THR A 65 2.94 -14.08 1.29
C THR A 65 2.33 -13.95 2.68
N TYR A 66 1.43 -12.98 2.88
CA TYR A 66 0.73 -12.75 4.15
C TYR A 66 -0.63 -13.47 4.22
N ALA A 67 -1.03 -14.19 3.16
CA ALA A 67 -2.34 -14.81 3.10
C ALA A 67 -2.59 -15.86 4.21
N ALA A 68 -1.54 -16.52 4.70
CA ALA A 68 -1.65 -17.50 5.79
C ALA A 68 -1.73 -16.86 7.19
N GLU A 69 -1.25 -15.62 7.34
CA GLU A 69 -1.24 -14.87 8.61
C GLU A 69 -2.45 -13.93 8.74
N ALA A 70 -3.18 -13.71 7.65
CA ALA A 70 -4.34 -12.83 7.63
C ALA A 70 -5.51 -13.44 8.41
N ASP A 71 -6.31 -12.57 9.04
CA ASP A 71 -7.57 -12.96 9.66
C ASP A 71 -8.51 -13.62 8.64
N GLU A 72 -9.41 -14.49 9.11
CA GLU A 72 -10.39 -15.16 8.25
C GLU A 72 -11.27 -14.15 7.48
N ASP A 73 -11.56 -13.00 8.09
CA ASP A 73 -12.30 -11.90 7.45
C ASP A 73 -11.40 -10.70 7.08
N VAL A 74 -10.74 -10.81 5.93
CA VAL A 74 -10.07 -9.67 5.27
C VAL A 74 -11.04 -8.80 4.48
N ILE A 75 -12.22 -9.31 4.12
CA ILE A 75 -13.10 -8.66 3.15
C ILE A 75 -13.83 -7.47 3.78
N THR A 76 -14.33 -7.61 5.01
CA THR A 76 -15.00 -6.51 5.72
C THR A 76 -14.11 -5.28 5.89
N PRO A 77 -12.88 -5.37 6.45
CA PRO A 77 -12.02 -4.20 6.59
C PRO A 77 -11.60 -3.61 5.23
N LEU A 78 -11.28 -4.44 4.21
CA LEU A 78 -10.97 -3.94 2.87
C LEU A 78 -12.16 -3.22 2.23
N ARG A 79 -13.39 -3.71 2.42
CA ARG A 79 -14.61 -3.06 1.92
C ARG A 79 -14.81 -1.68 2.56
N GLU A 80 -14.53 -1.52 3.84
CA GLU A 80 -14.61 -0.21 4.50
C GLU A 80 -13.53 0.75 4.00
N LEU A 81 -12.30 0.28 3.83
CA LEU A 81 -11.22 1.09 3.26
C LEU A 81 -11.51 1.47 1.80
N ALA A 82 -12.10 0.58 1.00
CA ALA A 82 -12.44 0.85 -0.41
C ALA A 82 -13.43 2.01 -0.60
N LYS A 83 -14.15 2.43 0.45
CA LYS A 83 -15.05 3.59 0.41
C LYS A 83 -14.30 4.93 0.49
N ARG A 84 -13.01 4.93 0.84
CA ARG A 84 -12.23 6.16 0.99
C ARG A 84 -11.95 6.78 -0.38
N PRO A 85 -12.15 8.10 -0.59
CA PRO A 85 -12.11 8.72 -1.93
C PRO A 85 -10.80 8.57 -2.71
N ARG A 86 -9.70 8.27 -2.02
CA ARG A 86 -8.35 8.16 -2.61
C ARG A 86 -7.86 6.73 -2.74
N VAL A 87 -8.69 5.74 -2.42
CA VAL A 87 -8.43 4.34 -2.75
C VAL A 87 -8.81 4.11 -4.20
N GLY A 88 -7.82 3.82 -5.05
CA GLY A 88 -8.00 3.70 -6.49
C GLY A 88 -8.08 2.26 -7.00
N ALA A 89 -7.59 1.28 -6.23
CA ALA A 89 -7.58 -0.13 -6.63
C ALA A 89 -7.51 -1.08 -5.42
N LEU A 90 -7.75 -2.36 -5.70
CA LEU A 90 -7.50 -3.47 -4.78
C LEU A 90 -6.19 -4.16 -5.16
N GLY A 91 -5.33 -4.38 -4.17
CA GLY A 91 -3.99 -4.93 -4.31
C GLY A 91 -3.06 -4.48 -3.16
N GLU A 92 -1.81 -4.87 -3.12
CA GLU A 92 -1.29 -5.93 -3.98
C GLU A 92 -1.86 -7.28 -3.53
N THR A 93 -2.25 -8.09 -4.50
CA THR A 93 -2.82 -9.42 -4.30
C THR A 93 -2.46 -10.25 -5.52
N GLY A 94 -2.39 -11.57 -5.39
CA GLY A 94 -1.92 -12.44 -6.46
C GLY A 94 -1.41 -13.77 -5.91
N LEU A 95 -0.39 -14.32 -6.55
CA LEU A 95 0.24 -15.58 -6.19
C LEU A 95 1.76 -15.40 -6.23
N ASP A 96 2.44 -15.83 -5.17
CA ASP A 96 3.90 -15.93 -5.11
C ASP A 96 4.28 -17.39 -4.82
N TYR A 97 4.87 -18.07 -5.81
CA TYR A 97 5.30 -19.47 -5.71
C TYR A 97 6.79 -19.61 -5.37
N HIS A 98 7.53 -18.50 -5.31
CA HIS A 98 8.89 -18.48 -4.84
C HIS A 98 8.92 -18.32 -3.32
N HIS A 99 8.11 -17.41 -2.79
CA HIS A 99 7.89 -17.20 -1.37
C HIS A 99 6.51 -17.71 -0.97
N LEU A 100 6.43 -19.02 -0.68
CA LEU A 100 5.20 -19.59 -0.15
C LEU A 100 4.79 -18.89 1.16
N PRO A 101 3.49 -18.75 1.43
CA PRO A 101 3.00 -18.20 2.68
C PRO A 101 3.65 -18.92 3.85
N ARG A 102 4.16 -18.17 4.83
CA ARG A 102 4.75 -18.78 6.02
C ARG A 102 3.65 -19.43 6.83
N VAL A 103 3.67 -20.75 6.88
CA VAL A 103 2.95 -21.52 7.89
C VAL A 103 4.01 -21.85 8.93
N GLU A 104 3.96 -21.19 10.10
CA GLU A 104 4.76 -21.68 11.22
C GLU A 104 4.32 -23.12 11.50
N ALA A 105 5.28 -24.05 11.45
CA ALA A 105 5.04 -25.43 11.82
C ALA A 105 4.65 -25.46 13.31
N ALA A 106 3.45 -25.96 13.60
CA ALA A 106 2.98 -26.23 14.95
C ALA A 106 3.87 -27.25 15.69
#